data_AF-A0A931G812-F1
#
_entry.id   AF-A0A931G812-F1
#
_cell.length_a   1.000
_cell.length_b   1.000
_cell.length_c   1.000
_cell.angle_alpha   90.00
_cell.angle_beta   90.00
_cell.angle_gamma   90.00
#
_symmetry.space_group_name_H-M   'P 1'
#
loop_
_entity.id
_entity.type
_entity.pdbx_description
1 polymer ?
#
loop_
_entity_poly.entity_id
_entity_poly.type
_entity_poly.pdbx_seq_one_letter_code
_entity_poly.pdbx_strand_id
1 'polypeptide(L)'
;MTESVDVFAAKEKITAKALEQRLDACREKLFHIREKRIHPLKDDKILSAWNGLMIAALARASQALDEPSYQDAAKRSVDFVLTAMRNEKGRLYRRYRLGESAFPGFLEDYAFMVWGLIDLYESTFEVRYLKEALALNDVMHSLFWDDAGGGFFFVGKDSEQMITRPKDIYDGATPSGNSVAVMNLMRLARMTGDTALEQQAEIAMKKFSAQIMSHPMGFTQFLAACDFMIGPTQEIVVVGDPGNQKTTDMLRAVKQAYLPNKVLLFRGKQDTFEELDKIAAYAGEMASAVPADQPTTFWCQQFACREPITTIEKLESIIESA
;
A
#
# COMPACT_ATOMS: atom_id res chain seq x y z
N MET A 1 10.03 26.42 20.79
CA MET A 1 10.14 27.87 21.09
C MET A 1 8.87 28.51 20.60
N THR A 2 8.27 29.39 21.40
CA THR A 2 7.09 30.17 20.98
C THR A 2 7.44 31.35 20.07
N GLU A 3 8.74 31.65 19.90
CA GLU A 3 9.29 32.73 19.05
C GLU A 3 10.35 32.15 18.10
N SER A 4 10.60 32.79 16.96
CA SER A 4 11.65 32.36 16.01
C SER A 4 13.06 32.68 16.53
N VAL A 5 14.08 32.02 15.94
CA VAL A 5 15.49 32.24 16.29
C VAL A 5 15.87 33.71 16.10
N ASP A 6 15.43 34.36 15.02
CA ASP A 6 15.72 35.77 14.74
C ASP A 6 15.10 36.73 15.75
N VAL A 7 13.84 36.48 16.14
CA VAL A 7 13.11 37.31 17.11
C VAL A 7 13.77 37.23 18.49
N PHE A 8 14.12 36.02 18.93
CA PHE A 8 14.79 35.82 20.21
C PHE A 8 16.21 36.40 20.20
N ALA A 9 16.97 36.19 19.12
CA ALA A 9 18.31 36.74 18.97
C ALA A 9 18.31 38.28 19.04
N ALA A 10 17.37 38.94 18.36
CA ALA A 10 17.22 40.38 18.40
C ALA A 10 16.90 40.91 19.81
N LYS A 11 16.00 40.25 20.54
CA LYS A 11 15.65 40.58 21.93
C LYS A 11 16.84 40.47 22.88
N GLU A 12 17.62 39.41 22.74
CA GLU A 12 18.83 39.15 23.53
C GLU A 12 20.07 39.91 23.01
N LYS A 13 19.90 40.75 21.98
CA LYS A 13 20.96 41.57 21.37
C LYS A 13 22.16 40.75 20.90
N ILE A 14 21.91 39.58 20.34
CA ILE A 14 22.90 38.69 19.71
C ILE A 14 22.51 38.42 18.26
N THR A 15 23.45 37.94 17.44
CA THR A 15 23.11 37.51 16.07
C THR A 15 22.44 36.13 16.09
N ALA A 16 21.57 35.86 15.12
CA ALA A 16 20.93 34.54 14.96
C ALA A 16 21.97 33.42 14.88
N LYS A 17 23.05 33.64 14.10
CA LYS A 17 24.17 32.70 13.99
C LYS A 17 24.87 32.43 15.33
N ALA A 18 25.10 33.46 16.16
CA ALA A 18 25.71 33.28 17.48
C ALA A 18 24.78 32.54 18.45
N LEU A 19 23.47 32.78 18.35
CA LEU A 19 22.46 32.05 19.11
C LEU A 19 22.43 30.57 18.71
N GLU A 20 22.41 30.26 17.41
CA GLU A 20 22.45 28.88 16.88
C GLU A 20 23.68 28.12 17.38
N GLN A 21 24.87 28.71 17.23
CA GLN A 21 26.11 28.11 17.73
C GLN A 21 26.07 27.83 19.23
N ARG A 22 25.48 28.74 20.02
CA ARG A 22 25.31 28.55 21.46
C ARG A 22 24.30 27.44 21.78
N LEU A 23 23.20 27.37 21.03
CA LEU A 23 22.20 26.31 21.17
C LEU A 23 22.79 24.95 20.81
N ASP A 24 23.59 24.85 19.76
CA ASP A 24 24.25 23.61 19.35
C ASP A 24 25.25 23.14 20.40
N ALA A 25 26.09 24.03 20.91
CA ALA A 25 26.99 23.71 22.02
C ALA A 25 26.23 23.26 23.29
N CYS A 26 25.07 23.86 23.58
CA CYS A 26 24.19 23.42 24.66
C CYS A 26 23.58 22.04 24.36
N ARG A 27 23.15 21.77 23.13
CA ARG A 27 22.59 20.49 22.69
C ARG A 27 23.62 19.37 22.83
N GLU A 28 24.87 19.58 22.43
CA GLU A 28 25.96 18.62 22.61
C GLU A 28 26.21 18.31 24.09
N LYS A 29 26.32 19.35 24.93
CA LYS A 29 26.48 19.17 26.39
C LYS A 29 25.32 18.36 26.98
N LEU A 30 24.08 18.67 26.61
CA LEU A 30 22.91 17.94 27.06
C LEU A 30 22.88 16.51 26.51
N PHE A 31 23.30 16.29 25.26
CA PHE A 31 23.40 14.99 24.62
C PHE A 31 24.35 14.07 25.38
N HIS A 32 25.57 14.53 25.68
CA HIS A 32 26.54 13.74 26.45
C HIS A 32 26.08 13.40 27.88
N ILE A 33 25.29 14.28 28.52
CA ILE A 33 24.67 13.95 29.82
C ILE A 33 23.53 12.94 29.66
N ARG A 34 22.75 13.02 28.57
CA ARG A 34 21.64 12.09 28.29
C ARG A 34 22.15 10.69 27.93
N GLU A 35 23.26 10.57 27.20
CA GLU A 35 23.87 9.26 26.87
C GLU A 35 24.32 8.47 28.11
N LYS A 36 24.56 9.13 29.24
CA LYS A 36 24.87 8.46 30.51
C LYS A 36 23.66 7.80 31.17
N ARG A 37 22.44 8.07 30.69
CA ARG A 37 21.21 7.47 31.21
C ARG A 37 21.06 6.08 30.61
N ILE A 38 20.44 5.17 31.36
CA ILE A 38 19.99 3.90 30.80
C ILE A 38 19.01 4.23 29.67
N HIS A 39 19.34 3.83 28.45
CA HIS A 39 18.45 4.00 27.30
C HIS A 39 17.18 3.17 27.52
N PRO A 40 16.00 3.68 27.11
CA PRO A 40 14.81 2.85 27.03
C PRO A 40 15.11 1.57 26.24
N LEU A 41 14.55 0.44 26.66
CA LEU A 41 14.66 -0.80 25.91
C LEU A 41 14.12 -0.56 24.48
N LYS A 42 14.93 -0.90 23.49
CA LYS A 42 14.49 -0.89 22.09
C LYS A 42 13.72 -2.17 21.83
N ASP A 43 12.47 -2.05 21.36
CA ASP A 43 11.85 -3.18 20.68
C ASP A 43 12.52 -3.30 19.30
N ASP A 44 13.34 -4.34 19.16
CA ASP A 44 14.12 -4.66 17.96
C ASP A 44 13.45 -5.74 17.11
N LYS A 45 12.19 -6.10 17.42
CA LYS A 45 11.41 -7.01 16.61
C LYS A 45 11.03 -6.38 15.28
N ILE A 46 11.09 -7.20 14.24
CA ILE A 46 10.55 -6.90 12.93
C ILE A 46 9.21 -7.66 12.85
N LEU A 47 8.13 -6.96 12.55
CA LEU A 47 6.78 -7.53 12.45
C LEU A 47 6.28 -7.47 11.01
N SER A 48 5.71 -8.57 10.51
CA SER A 48 5.19 -8.65 9.13
C SER A 48 4.12 -7.58 8.87
N ALA A 49 3.12 -7.48 9.76
CA ALA A 49 2.07 -6.47 9.67
C ALA A 49 2.62 -5.03 9.56
N TRP A 50 3.54 -4.64 10.46
CA TRP A 50 4.08 -3.27 10.47
C TRP A 50 4.99 -2.99 9.27
N ASN A 51 5.71 -4.00 8.78
CA ASN A 51 6.45 -3.86 7.52
C ASN A 51 5.50 -3.67 6.35
N GLY A 52 4.37 -4.38 6.30
CA GLY A 52 3.34 -4.16 5.28
C GLY A 52 2.86 -2.71 5.21
N LEU A 53 2.51 -2.12 6.37
CA LEU A 53 2.12 -0.71 6.46
C LEU A 53 3.27 0.25 6.07
N MET A 54 4.49 -0.04 6.51
CA MET A 54 5.68 0.75 6.17
C MET A 54 5.96 0.71 4.66
N ILE A 55 5.87 -0.46 4.03
CA ILE A 55 6.05 -0.65 2.59
C ILE A 55 5.00 0.16 1.83
N ALA A 56 3.73 0.08 2.22
CA ALA A 56 2.65 0.87 1.63
C ALA A 56 2.95 2.38 1.72
N ALA A 57 3.34 2.86 2.90
CA ALA A 57 3.69 4.27 3.12
C ALA A 57 4.88 4.72 2.25
N LEU A 58 5.96 3.94 2.21
CA LEU A 58 7.15 4.24 1.42
C LEU A 58 6.88 4.22 -0.09
N ALA A 59 6.11 3.25 -0.57
CA ALA A 59 5.73 3.16 -1.98
C ALA A 59 4.84 4.35 -2.40
N ARG A 60 3.88 4.76 -1.56
CA ARG A 60 3.07 5.95 -1.81
C ARG A 60 3.89 7.24 -1.74
N ALA A 61 4.81 7.33 -0.77
CA ALA A 61 5.70 8.48 -0.65
C ALA A 61 6.63 8.62 -1.87
N SER A 62 7.15 7.51 -2.39
CA SER A 62 7.96 7.54 -3.61
C SER A 62 7.18 8.06 -4.82
N GLN A 63 5.93 7.64 -4.98
CA GLN A 63 5.03 8.14 -6.04
C GLN A 63 4.75 9.64 -5.90
N ALA A 64 4.40 10.09 -4.70
CA ALA A 64 3.98 11.47 -4.46
C ALA A 64 5.16 12.47 -4.47
N LEU A 65 6.34 12.05 -4.01
CA LEU A 65 7.51 12.92 -3.85
C LEU A 65 8.55 12.76 -4.96
N ASP A 66 8.38 11.79 -5.87
CA ASP A 66 9.35 11.40 -6.90
C ASP A 66 10.75 11.13 -6.31
N GLU A 67 10.77 10.46 -5.14
CA GLU A 67 11.99 10.18 -4.36
C GLU A 67 12.31 8.67 -4.39
N PRO A 68 13.32 8.22 -5.16
CA PRO A 68 13.62 6.80 -5.37
C PRO A 68 14.06 6.06 -4.10
N SER A 69 14.66 6.75 -3.12
CA SER A 69 15.16 6.12 -1.89
C SER A 69 14.05 5.47 -1.06
N TYR A 70 12.82 5.99 -1.10
CA TYR A 70 11.66 5.38 -0.46
C TYR A 70 11.24 4.08 -1.14
N GLN A 71 11.20 4.07 -2.47
CA GLN A 71 10.93 2.87 -3.24
C GLN A 71 11.98 1.79 -2.96
N ASP A 72 13.27 2.12 -2.95
CA ASP A 72 14.33 1.17 -2.67
C ASP A 72 14.25 0.60 -1.25
N ALA A 73 13.87 1.42 -0.26
CA ALA A 73 13.62 0.96 1.09
C ALA A 73 12.43 -0.01 1.17
N ALA A 74 11.35 0.26 0.44
CA ALA A 74 10.19 -0.63 0.35
C ALA A 74 10.56 -1.99 -0.29
N LYS A 75 11.33 -1.98 -1.39
CA LYS A 75 11.82 -3.19 -2.06
C LYS A 75 12.64 -4.09 -1.12
N ARG A 76 13.63 -3.50 -0.42
CA ARG A 76 14.46 -4.25 0.55
C ARG A 76 13.62 -4.85 1.68
N SER A 77 12.57 -4.14 2.10
CA SER A 77 11.67 -4.60 3.17
C SER A 77 10.80 -5.77 2.70
N VAL A 78 10.26 -5.71 1.49
CA VAL A 78 9.56 -6.84 0.86
C VAL A 78 10.49 -8.04 0.73
N ASP A 79 11.69 -7.86 0.16
CA ASP A 79 12.66 -8.93 -0.01
C ASP A 79 12.99 -9.59 1.35
N PHE A 80 13.20 -8.80 2.41
CA PHE A 80 13.45 -9.33 3.75
C PHE A 80 12.26 -10.15 4.28
N VAL A 81 11.02 -9.63 4.21
CA VAL A 81 9.85 -10.36 4.72
C VAL A 81 9.62 -11.66 3.94
N LEU A 82 9.71 -11.62 2.61
CA LEU A 82 9.45 -12.79 1.77
C LEU A 82 10.55 -13.85 1.83
N THR A 83 11.77 -13.50 2.22
CA THR A 83 12.91 -14.42 2.34
C THR A 83 13.13 -14.92 3.77
N ALA A 84 13.11 -14.02 4.76
CA ALA A 84 13.43 -14.36 6.15
C ALA A 84 12.18 -14.70 6.96
N MET A 85 11.01 -14.13 6.63
CA MET A 85 9.78 -14.24 7.42
C MET A 85 8.69 -15.04 6.73
N ARG A 86 9.02 -15.83 5.71
CA ARG A 86 8.10 -16.74 5.03
C ARG A 86 8.67 -18.15 5.02
N ASN A 87 7.87 -19.13 5.39
CA ASN A 87 8.30 -20.53 5.33
C ASN A 87 8.15 -21.11 3.92
N GLU A 88 8.66 -22.32 3.70
CA GLU A 88 8.65 -23.02 2.41
C GLU A 88 7.25 -23.27 1.84
N LYS A 89 6.21 -23.26 2.69
CA LYS A 89 4.80 -23.42 2.30
C LYS A 89 4.11 -22.08 2.01
N GLY A 90 4.84 -20.97 2.03
CA GLY A 90 4.29 -19.62 1.82
C GLY A 90 3.62 -19.01 3.05
N ARG A 91 3.70 -19.62 4.23
CA ARG A 91 3.16 -19.06 5.48
C ARG A 91 4.08 -17.97 6.01
N LEU A 92 3.54 -16.79 6.28
CA LEU A 92 4.25 -15.72 6.95
C LEU A 92 4.39 -16.02 8.44
N TYR A 93 5.56 -15.70 8.98
CA TYR A 93 5.80 -15.56 10.40
C TYR A 93 5.40 -14.17 10.86
N ARG A 94 4.92 -14.06 12.10
CA ARG A 94 4.52 -12.78 12.68
C ARG A 94 5.73 -11.91 13.02
N ARG A 95 6.77 -12.52 13.60
CA ARG A 95 7.95 -11.80 14.09
C ARG A 95 9.25 -12.36 13.55
N TYR A 96 10.23 -11.48 13.40
CA TYR A 96 11.64 -11.81 13.33
C TYR A 96 12.39 -11.07 14.44
N ARG A 97 13.25 -11.78 15.16
CA ARG A 97 14.09 -11.18 16.21
C ARG A 97 15.32 -12.05 16.43
N LEU A 98 16.50 -11.44 16.53
CA LEU A 98 17.76 -12.13 16.86
C LEU A 98 18.07 -13.37 15.98
N GLY A 99 17.85 -13.27 14.67
CA GLY A 99 18.13 -14.39 13.74
C GLY A 99 16.97 -15.36 13.55
N GLU A 100 15.88 -15.22 14.31
CA GLU A 100 14.79 -16.19 14.37
C GLU A 100 13.47 -15.57 13.89
N SER A 101 12.86 -16.22 12.89
CA SER A 101 11.44 -16.03 12.55
C SER A 101 10.57 -16.98 13.35
N ALA A 102 9.51 -16.45 13.97
CA ALA A 102 8.65 -17.24 14.84
C ALA A 102 7.20 -16.77 14.84
N PHE A 103 6.35 -17.72 15.28
CA PHE A 103 4.89 -17.64 15.38
C PHE A 103 4.18 -17.50 14.02
N PRO A 104 3.12 -18.29 13.76
CA PRO A 104 2.30 -18.09 12.56
C PRO A 104 1.73 -16.66 12.52
N GLY A 105 1.77 -16.04 11.34
CA GLY A 105 1.17 -14.72 11.12
C GLY A 105 -0.35 -14.74 11.32
N PHE A 106 -0.89 -13.64 11.82
CA PHE A 106 -2.33 -13.39 11.91
C PHE A 106 -2.85 -12.74 10.64
N LEU A 107 -4.16 -12.53 10.54
CA LEU A 107 -4.80 -11.92 9.38
C LEU A 107 -4.13 -10.60 8.96
N GLU A 108 -3.81 -9.74 9.92
CA GLU A 108 -3.17 -8.43 9.68
C GLU A 108 -1.79 -8.56 9.01
N ASP A 109 -1.01 -9.60 9.34
CA ASP A 109 0.31 -9.84 8.75
C ASP A 109 0.19 -10.08 7.24
N TYR A 110 -0.95 -10.62 6.79
CA TYR A 110 -1.24 -10.85 5.37
C TYR A 110 -1.89 -9.63 4.74
N ALA A 111 -2.96 -9.12 5.33
CA ALA A 111 -3.69 -7.99 4.79
C ALA A 111 -2.78 -6.78 4.57
N PHE A 112 -1.87 -6.49 5.52
CA PHE A 112 -0.98 -5.33 5.38
C PHE A 112 0.16 -5.60 4.41
N MET A 113 0.67 -6.83 4.32
CA MET A 113 1.67 -7.19 3.31
C MET A 113 1.12 -7.16 1.89
N VAL A 114 -0.09 -7.67 1.67
CA VAL A 114 -0.79 -7.56 0.38
C VAL A 114 -1.00 -6.09 0.02
N TRP A 115 -1.44 -5.26 0.96
CA TRP A 115 -1.56 -3.81 0.74
C TRP A 115 -0.22 -3.19 0.31
N GLY A 116 0.85 -3.44 1.06
CA GLY A 116 2.19 -2.94 0.72
C GLY A 116 2.67 -3.40 -0.66
N LEU A 117 2.41 -4.65 -1.05
CA LEU A 117 2.78 -5.19 -2.35
C LEU A 117 2.01 -4.55 -3.50
N ILE A 118 0.70 -4.28 -3.32
CA ILE A 118 -0.10 -3.57 -4.31
C ILE A 118 0.44 -2.14 -4.51
N ASP A 119 0.71 -1.41 -3.42
CA ASP A 119 1.24 -0.04 -3.50
C ASP A 119 2.66 -0.02 -4.10
N LEU A 120 3.49 -1.01 -3.78
CA LEU A 120 4.83 -1.14 -4.36
C LEU A 120 4.77 -1.50 -5.85
N TYR A 121 3.81 -2.31 -6.28
CA TYR A 121 3.54 -2.54 -7.69
C TYR A 121 3.15 -1.23 -8.39
N GLU A 122 2.20 -0.44 -7.86
CA GLU A 122 1.84 0.85 -8.50
C GLU A 122 3.02 1.82 -8.56
N SER A 123 3.94 1.76 -7.59
CA SER A 123 5.15 2.58 -7.59
C SER A 123 6.18 2.14 -8.64
N THR A 124 6.39 0.82 -8.79
CA THR A 124 7.52 0.26 -9.55
C THR A 124 7.14 -0.31 -10.92
N PHE A 125 5.90 -0.75 -11.06
CA PHE A 125 5.36 -1.61 -12.13
C PHE A 125 6.11 -2.92 -12.32
N GLU A 126 6.86 -3.39 -11.32
CA GLU A 126 7.45 -4.72 -11.35
C GLU A 126 6.36 -5.76 -11.04
N VAL A 127 5.96 -6.51 -12.06
CA VAL A 127 4.85 -7.50 -12.02
C VAL A 127 5.01 -8.52 -10.89
N ARG A 128 6.24 -8.82 -10.45
CA ARG A 128 6.49 -9.72 -9.32
C ARG A 128 5.76 -9.31 -8.04
N TYR A 129 5.58 -8.00 -7.78
CA TYR A 129 4.91 -7.56 -6.56
C TYR A 129 3.40 -7.80 -6.62
N LEU A 130 2.77 -7.58 -7.78
CA LEU A 130 1.35 -7.90 -7.97
C LEU A 130 1.12 -9.42 -7.91
N LYS A 131 2.03 -10.22 -8.48
CA LYS A 131 2.01 -11.68 -8.39
C LYS A 131 2.12 -12.18 -6.94
N GLU A 132 3.04 -11.60 -6.16
CA GLU A 132 3.19 -11.93 -4.74
C GLU A 132 1.98 -11.43 -3.91
N ALA A 133 1.37 -10.31 -4.27
CA ALA A 133 0.13 -9.84 -3.63
C ALA A 133 -1.01 -10.84 -3.81
N LEU A 134 -1.20 -11.35 -5.02
CA LEU A 134 -2.18 -12.40 -5.32
C LEU A 134 -1.86 -13.70 -4.57
N ALA A 135 -0.61 -14.16 -4.61
CA ALA A 135 -0.20 -15.38 -3.91
C ALA A 135 -0.41 -15.28 -2.39
N LEU A 136 -0.07 -14.15 -1.76
CA LEU A 136 -0.34 -13.94 -0.35
C LEU A 136 -1.83 -13.78 -0.05
N ASN A 137 -2.62 -13.19 -0.96
CA ASN A 137 -4.07 -13.11 -0.83
C ASN A 137 -4.71 -14.52 -0.86
N ASP A 138 -4.23 -15.43 -1.71
CA ASP A 138 -4.71 -16.81 -1.77
C ASP A 138 -4.40 -17.58 -0.48
N VAL A 139 -3.19 -17.40 0.06
CA VAL A 139 -2.80 -17.98 1.35
C VAL A 139 -3.66 -17.38 2.48
N MET A 140 -3.92 -16.06 2.44
CA MET A 140 -4.80 -15.39 3.39
C MET A 140 -6.23 -15.96 3.34
N HIS A 141 -6.80 -16.10 2.14
CA HIS A 141 -8.10 -16.73 1.94
C HIS A 141 -8.13 -18.13 2.55
N SER A 142 -7.19 -18.99 2.15
CA SER A 142 -7.14 -20.39 2.61
C SER A 142 -7.06 -20.52 4.14
N LEU A 143 -6.33 -19.64 4.81
CA LEU A 143 -6.08 -19.74 6.25
C LEU A 143 -7.17 -19.13 7.11
N PHE A 144 -7.73 -18.00 6.66
CA PHE A 144 -8.51 -17.12 7.51
C PHE A 144 -9.97 -16.96 7.08
N TRP A 145 -10.33 -17.24 5.82
CA TRP A 145 -11.70 -17.06 5.35
C TRP A 145 -12.71 -17.93 6.12
N ASP A 146 -13.90 -17.38 6.38
CA ASP A 146 -15.03 -18.11 6.95
C ASP A 146 -16.08 -18.39 5.86
N ASP A 147 -16.08 -19.62 5.33
CA ASP A 147 -17.04 -20.07 4.32
C ASP A 147 -18.49 -20.00 4.79
N ALA A 148 -18.75 -20.14 6.09
CA ALA A 148 -20.11 -20.14 6.63
C ALA A 148 -20.62 -18.73 6.95
N GLY A 149 -19.74 -17.89 7.52
CA GLY A 149 -20.12 -16.61 8.10
C GLY A 149 -19.62 -15.38 7.35
N GLY A 150 -18.79 -15.53 6.33
CA GLY A 150 -18.12 -14.44 5.62
C GLY A 150 -17.08 -13.70 6.46
N GLY A 151 -16.19 -12.98 5.77
CA GLY A 151 -15.06 -12.28 6.39
C GLY A 151 -13.96 -13.24 6.85
N PHE A 152 -12.95 -12.68 7.50
CA PHE A 152 -11.73 -13.39 7.88
C PHE A 152 -11.58 -13.49 9.40
N PHE A 153 -11.26 -14.67 9.88
CA PHE A 153 -10.83 -14.90 11.26
C PHE A 153 -9.47 -14.25 11.51
N PHE A 154 -9.27 -13.75 12.74
CA PHE A 154 -8.00 -13.15 13.14
C PHE A 154 -6.84 -14.16 13.10
N VAL A 155 -7.13 -15.41 13.48
CA VAL A 155 -6.14 -16.49 13.57
C VAL A 155 -6.42 -17.60 12.57
N GLY A 156 -5.32 -18.10 11.98
CA GLY A 156 -5.36 -19.12 10.94
C GLY A 156 -5.89 -20.44 11.47
N LYS A 157 -6.51 -21.22 10.59
CA LYS A 157 -7.02 -22.56 10.92
C LYS A 157 -5.93 -23.56 11.30
N ASP A 158 -4.66 -23.21 11.04
CA ASP A 158 -3.46 -23.98 11.32
C ASP A 158 -2.79 -23.64 12.67
N SER A 159 -3.32 -22.65 13.39
CA SER A 159 -2.84 -22.26 14.72
C SER A 159 -3.53 -23.04 15.84
N GLU A 160 -3.06 -22.84 17.07
CA GLU A 160 -3.68 -23.40 18.28
C GLU A 160 -5.20 -23.13 18.32
N GLN A 161 -5.98 -24.16 18.64
CA GLN A 161 -7.43 -24.07 18.67
C GLN A 161 -7.88 -23.18 19.84
N MET A 162 -8.31 -21.97 19.52
CA MET A 162 -8.96 -21.09 20.48
C MET A 162 -10.42 -21.47 20.71
N ILE A 163 -10.92 -21.23 21.92
CA ILE A 163 -12.34 -21.41 22.29
C ILE A 163 -13.25 -20.59 21.37
N THR A 164 -12.81 -19.39 21.00
CA THR A 164 -13.47 -18.54 20.00
C THR A 164 -12.47 -18.13 18.93
N ARG A 165 -12.93 -18.03 17.68
CA ARG A 165 -12.16 -17.46 16.56
C ARG A 165 -12.76 -16.09 16.23
N PRO A 166 -12.25 -14.99 16.82
CA PRO A 166 -12.81 -13.68 16.56
C PRO A 166 -12.49 -13.22 15.14
N LYS A 167 -13.36 -12.37 14.59
CA LYS A 167 -13.07 -11.56 13.40
C LYS A 167 -12.83 -10.14 13.87
N ASP A 168 -11.59 -9.68 13.76
CA ASP A 168 -11.28 -8.30 14.14
C ASP A 168 -11.66 -7.35 13.01
N ILE A 169 -12.51 -6.39 13.35
CA ILE A 169 -13.05 -5.40 12.42
C ILE A 169 -12.88 -3.97 12.92
N TYR A 170 -12.48 -3.77 14.18
CA TYR A 170 -12.40 -2.45 14.80
C TYR A 170 -11.10 -1.76 14.40
N ASP A 171 -11.21 -0.56 13.86
CA ASP A 171 -10.05 0.25 13.52
C ASP A 171 -9.59 1.02 14.78
N GLY A 172 -8.41 0.64 15.30
CA GLY A 172 -7.80 1.24 16.48
C GLY A 172 -6.66 2.19 16.11
N ALA A 173 -5.49 2.00 16.74
CA ALA A 173 -4.27 2.72 16.34
C ALA A 173 -3.80 2.34 14.92
N THR A 174 -4.20 1.16 14.44
CA THR A 174 -4.05 0.65 13.09
C THR A 174 -5.41 0.21 12.57
N PRO A 175 -5.63 0.16 11.25
CA PRO A 175 -6.85 -0.43 10.71
C PRO A 175 -6.95 -1.91 11.07
N SER A 176 -8.15 -2.47 11.04
CA SER A 176 -8.37 -3.89 11.25
C SER A 176 -7.90 -4.73 10.05
N GLY A 177 -7.55 -5.99 10.31
CA GLY A 177 -7.16 -6.92 9.25
C GLY A 177 -8.28 -7.16 8.22
N ASN A 178 -9.55 -7.19 8.67
CA ASN A 178 -10.67 -7.37 7.75
C ASN A 178 -10.93 -6.14 6.88
N SER A 179 -10.83 -4.92 7.44
CA SER A 179 -11.08 -3.69 6.65
C SER A 179 -10.05 -3.53 5.53
N VAL A 180 -8.77 -3.81 5.81
CA VAL A 180 -7.71 -3.82 4.80
C VAL A 180 -7.87 -4.99 3.82
N ALA A 181 -8.24 -6.19 4.28
CA ALA A 181 -8.48 -7.32 3.38
C ALA A 181 -9.59 -7.01 2.37
N VAL A 182 -10.70 -6.40 2.79
CA VAL A 182 -11.79 -6.01 1.86
C VAL A 182 -11.31 -4.97 0.84
N MET A 183 -10.55 -3.96 1.26
CA MET A 183 -9.94 -3.00 0.33
C MET A 183 -9.00 -3.69 -0.67
N ASN A 184 -8.14 -4.60 -0.21
CA ASN A 184 -7.21 -5.33 -1.07
C ASN A 184 -7.94 -6.20 -2.08
N LEU A 185 -8.98 -6.94 -1.66
CA LEU A 185 -9.80 -7.73 -2.57
C LEU A 185 -10.42 -6.85 -3.68
N MET A 186 -10.94 -5.68 -3.33
CA MET A 186 -11.49 -4.75 -4.33
C MET A 186 -10.42 -4.20 -5.28
N ARG A 187 -9.24 -3.83 -4.77
CA ARG A 187 -8.13 -3.34 -5.61
C ARG A 187 -7.61 -4.44 -6.54
N LEU A 188 -7.41 -5.66 -6.02
CA LEU A 188 -6.99 -6.81 -6.82
C LEU A 188 -8.06 -7.20 -7.85
N ALA A 189 -9.35 -7.17 -7.50
CA ALA A 189 -10.44 -7.39 -8.46
C ALA A 189 -10.36 -6.40 -9.63
N ARG A 190 -10.18 -5.10 -9.34
CA ARG A 190 -10.06 -4.05 -10.36
C ARG A 190 -8.77 -4.13 -11.17
N MET A 191 -7.67 -4.61 -10.58
CA MET A 191 -6.38 -4.80 -11.28
C MET A 191 -6.35 -6.05 -12.16
N THR A 192 -7.14 -7.07 -11.85
CA THR A 192 -7.11 -8.37 -12.55
C THR A 192 -8.33 -8.60 -13.44
N GLY A 193 -9.44 -7.92 -13.17
CA GLY A 193 -10.75 -8.23 -13.72
C GLY A 193 -11.41 -9.44 -13.06
N ASP A 194 -10.84 -10.00 -11.98
CA ASP A 194 -11.39 -11.17 -11.31
C ASP A 194 -12.60 -10.80 -10.42
N THR A 195 -13.79 -11.08 -10.95
CA THR A 195 -15.07 -10.86 -10.25
C THR A 195 -15.24 -11.71 -8.98
N ALA A 196 -14.49 -12.81 -8.80
CA ALA A 196 -14.58 -13.63 -7.59
C ALA A 196 -14.02 -12.87 -6.37
N LEU A 197 -12.96 -12.08 -6.56
CA LEU A 197 -12.39 -11.23 -5.52
C LEU A 197 -13.37 -10.13 -5.09
N GLU A 198 -14.07 -9.52 -6.05
CA GLU A 198 -15.13 -8.54 -5.79
C GLU A 198 -16.30 -9.16 -5.02
N GLN A 199 -16.78 -10.32 -5.44
CA GLN A 199 -17.85 -11.05 -4.73
C GLN A 199 -17.44 -11.40 -3.29
N GLN A 200 -16.19 -11.81 -3.08
CA GLN A 200 -15.67 -12.09 -1.75
C GLN A 200 -15.65 -10.83 -0.87
N ALA A 201 -15.21 -9.69 -1.42
CA ALA A 201 -15.22 -8.40 -0.73
C ALA A 201 -16.65 -7.98 -0.35
N GLU A 202 -17.61 -8.14 -1.26
CA GLU A 202 -19.02 -7.85 -1.00
C GLU A 202 -19.60 -8.71 0.13
N ILE A 203 -19.29 -10.01 0.16
CA ILE A 203 -19.76 -10.92 1.21
C ILE A 203 -19.25 -10.43 2.58
N ALA A 204 -17.97 -10.07 2.67
CA ALA A 204 -17.38 -9.54 3.90
C ALA A 204 -18.00 -8.18 4.29
N MET A 205 -18.19 -7.26 3.33
CA MET A 205 -18.82 -5.96 3.60
C MET A 205 -20.27 -6.12 4.10
N LYS A 206 -21.06 -6.97 3.43
CA LYS A 206 -22.44 -7.28 3.84
C LYS A 206 -22.48 -7.87 5.25
N LYS A 207 -21.55 -8.77 5.58
CA LYS A 207 -21.44 -9.39 6.91
C LYS A 207 -21.28 -8.36 8.04
N PHE A 208 -20.44 -7.35 7.85
CA PHE A 208 -20.12 -6.38 8.91
C PHE A 208 -20.97 -5.10 8.86
N SER A 209 -21.77 -4.91 7.81
CA SER A 209 -22.59 -3.70 7.57
C SER A 209 -23.38 -3.22 8.79
N ALA A 210 -24.08 -4.11 9.51
CA ALA A 210 -24.87 -3.74 10.68
C ALA A 210 -24.01 -3.17 11.83
N GLN A 211 -22.83 -3.75 12.06
CA GLN A 211 -21.90 -3.27 13.09
C GLN A 211 -21.29 -1.93 12.67
N ILE A 212 -20.88 -1.81 11.39
CA ILE A 212 -20.34 -0.58 10.82
C ILE A 212 -21.34 0.58 10.96
N MET A 213 -22.60 0.36 10.58
CA MET A 213 -23.65 1.38 10.69
C MET A 213 -23.97 1.79 12.13
N SER A 214 -23.81 0.87 13.10
CA SER A 214 -24.07 1.17 14.51
C SER A 214 -23.03 2.10 15.14
N HIS A 215 -21.78 2.07 14.65
CA HIS A 215 -20.71 2.92 15.17
C HIS A 215 -19.65 3.28 14.11
N PRO A 216 -19.99 4.05 13.06
CA PRO A 216 -19.13 4.22 11.87
C PRO A 216 -17.72 4.75 12.16
N MET A 217 -17.56 5.56 13.21
CA MET A 217 -16.27 6.13 13.62
C MET A 217 -15.24 5.08 14.05
N GLY A 218 -15.66 3.87 14.43
CA GLY A 218 -14.77 2.76 14.76
C GLY A 218 -14.35 1.91 13.56
N PHE A 219 -14.79 2.24 12.35
CA PHE A 219 -14.68 1.40 11.14
C PHE A 219 -14.32 2.22 9.89
N THR A 220 -13.49 3.25 10.04
CA THR A 220 -13.19 4.22 8.97
C THR A 220 -12.51 3.59 7.76
N GLN A 221 -11.69 2.56 7.94
CA GLN A 221 -11.06 1.86 6.82
C GLN A 221 -12.07 1.01 6.05
N PHE A 222 -13.07 0.43 6.74
CA PHE A 222 -14.20 -0.22 6.08
C PHE A 222 -15.03 0.78 5.28
N LEU A 223 -15.26 1.98 5.81
CA LEU A 223 -15.96 3.03 5.08
C LEU A 223 -15.19 3.47 3.84
N ALA A 224 -13.85 3.56 3.90
CA ALA A 224 -13.03 3.79 2.72
C ALA A 224 -13.15 2.65 1.69
N ALA A 225 -13.17 1.39 2.14
CA ALA A 225 -13.41 0.25 1.24
C ALA A 225 -14.84 0.25 0.64
N CYS A 226 -15.83 0.73 1.39
CA CYS A 226 -17.19 0.92 0.93
C CYS A 226 -17.28 2.01 -0.15
N ASP A 227 -16.62 3.15 0.08
CA ASP A 227 -16.51 4.25 -0.89
C ASP A 227 -15.86 3.77 -2.21
N PHE A 228 -14.75 3.02 -2.11
CA PHE A 228 -14.10 2.39 -3.26
C PHE A 228 -15.01 1.38 -3.98
N MET A 229 -15.82 0.61 -3.25
CA MET A 229 -16.74 -0.38 -3.82
C MET A 229 -17.91 0.26 -4.55
N ILE A 230 -18.51 1.31 -3.98
CA ILE A 230 -19.62 2.06 -4.57
C ILE A 230 -19.13 2.88 -5.78
N GLY A 231 -17.93 3.45 -5.66
CA GLY A 231 -17.28 4.21 -6.73
C GLY A 231 -17.74 5.67 -6.84
N PRO A 232 -17.27 6.40 -7.88
CA PRO A 232 -16.60 5.84 -9.05
C PRO A 232 -15.13 5.46 -8.80
N THR A 233 -14.78 4.22 -9.17
CA THR A 233 -13.40 3.71 -9.09
C THR A 233 -12.74 3.82 -10.46
N GLN A 234 -11.54 4.40 -10.49
CA GLN A 234 -10.76 4.67 -11.68
C GLN A 234 -9.80 3.52 -11.95
N GLU A 235 -10.06 2.78 -13.02
CA GLU A 235 -9.20 1.72 -13.54
C GLU A 235 -8.31 2.35 -14.62
N ILE A 236 -7.09 2.72 -14.25
CA ILE A 236 -6.18 3.45 -15.12
C ILE A 236 -5.14 2.48 -15.68
N VAL A 237 -5.04 2.38 -17.01
CA VAL A 237 -4.00 1.60 -17.69
C VAL A 237 -3.18 2.53 -18.56
N VAL A 238 -1.88 2.62 -18.31
CA VAL A 238 -0.95 3.34 -19.18
C VAL A 238 -0.22 2.33 -20.06
N VAL A 239 -0.30 2.51 -21.37
CA VAL A 239 0.41 1.71 -22.37
C VAL A 239 1.47 2.58 -23.02
N GLY A 240 2.71 2.10 -23.07
CA GLY A 240 3.79 2.82 -23.76
C GLY A 240 5.17 2.28 -23.44
N ASP A 241 6.18 2.74 -24.17
CA ASP A 241 7.57 2.36 -23.90
C ASP A 241 8.07 3.04 -22.61
N PRO A 242 8.58 2.30 -21.59
CA PRO A 242 9.15 2.91 -20.39
C PRO A 242 10.35 3.84 -20.67
N GLY A 243 11.03 3.71 -21.81
CA GLY A 243 12.09 4.63 -22.25
C GLY A 243 11.58 5.92 -22.89
N ASN A 244 10.28 6.04 -23.17
CA ASN A 244 9.68 7.22 -23.79
C ASN A 244 9.30 8.27 -22.73
N GLN A 245 9.80 9.50 -22.89
CA GLN A 245 9.53 10.61 -21.98
C GLN A 245 8.02 10.86 -21.79
N LYS A 246 7.23 10.80 -22.86
CA LYS A 246 5.77 11.01 -22.79
C LYS A 246 5.09 9.95 -21.93
N THR A 247 5.54 8.69 -22.01
CA THR A 247 5.04 7.61 -21.15
C THR A 247 5.39 7.89 -19.69
N THR A 248 6.63 8.31 -19.41
CA THR A 248 7.05 8.62 -18.04
C THR A 248 6.30 9.83 -17.46
N ASP A 249 6.00 10.84 -18.29
CA ASP A 249 5.25 12.02 -17.86
C ASP A 249 3.79 11.67 -17.54
N MET A 250 3.14 10.84 -18.37
CA MET A 250 1.79 10.33 -18.09
C MET A 250 1.74 9.51 -16.80
N LEU A 251 2.70 8.61 -16.60
CA LEU A 251 2.81 7.83 -15.36
C LEU A 251 3.03 8.73 -14.14
N ARG A 252 3.90 9.74 -14.25
CA ARG A 252 4.19 10.70 -13.17
C ARG A 252 2.94 11.48 -12.79
N ALA A 253 2.19 12.00 -13.78
CA ALA A 253 0.97 12.77 -13.52
C ALA A 253 -0.06 11.95 -12.71
N VAL A 254 -0.29 10.68 -13.08
CA VAL A 254 -1.23 9.82 -12.34
C VAL A 254 -0.71 9.45 -10.95
N LYS A 255 0.62 9.24 -10.80
CA LYS A 255 1.25 8.88 -9.52
C LYS A 255 1.22 10.02 -8.49
N GLN A 256 1.38 11.27 -8.95
CA GLN A 256 1.42 12.45 -8.09
C GLN A 256 0.03 12.98 -7.74
N ALA A 257 -0.98 12.64 -8.54
CA ALA A 257 -2.36 13.01 -8.28
C ALA A 257 -2.94 12.26 -7.06
N TYR A 258 -3.65 12.98 -6.19
CA TYR A 258 -4.40 12.37 -5.11
C TYR A 258 -5.73 11.80 -5.64
N LEU A 259 -5.70 10.52 -6.02
CA LEU A 259 -6.85 9.76 -6.53
C LEU A 259 -7.12 8.58 -5.58
N PRO A 260 -7.95 8.76 -4.52
CA PRO A 260 -8.11 7.74 -3.48
C PRO A 260 -8.78 6.45 -3.99
N ASN A 261 -9.62 6.55 -5.02
CA ASN A 261 -10.34 5.43 -5.63
C ASN A 261 -9.76 5.08 -7.00
N LYS A 262 -8.44 4.84 -7.08
CA LYS A 262 -7.80 4.34 -8.32
C LYS A 262 -7.14 2.98 -8.14
N VAL A 263 -7.00 2.28 -9.26
CA VAL A 263 -5.94 1.30 -9.49
C VAL A 263 -5.15 1.72 -10.73
N LEU A 264 -3.85 1.43 -10.74
CA LEU A 264 -2.97 1.80 -11.84
C LEU A 264 -2.19 0.59 -12.34
N LEU A 265 -2.37 0.26 -13.62
CA LEU A 265 -1.52 -0.69 -14.34
C LEU A 265 -0.64 0.05 -15.35
N PHE A 266 0.56 -0.47 -15.55
CA PHE A 266 1.42 -0.06 -16.65
C PHE A 266 1.72 -1.27 -17.53
N ARG A 267 1.44 -1.16 -18.83
CA ARG A 267 1.75 -2.19 -19.81
C ARG A 267 2.80 -1.64 -20.80
N GLY A 268 4.07 -1.91 -20.51
CA GLY A 268 5.18 -1.67 -21.45
C GLY A 268 5.18 -2.65 -22.62
N LYS A 269 6.11 -2.56 -23.59
CA LYS A 269 6.17 -3.48 -24.76
C LYS A 269 7.27 -4.57 -24.66
N GLN A 270 7.60 -5.05 -23.45
CA GLN A 270 8.67 -6.03 -23.19
C GLN A 270 8.14 -7.35 -22.58
N ASP A 271 8.93 -8.42 -22.64
CA ASP A 271 8.61 -9.77 -22.12
C ASP A 271 8.17 -9.79 -20.65
N THR A 272 8.73 -8.89 -19.82
CA THR A 272 8.38 -8.76 -18.40
C THR A 272 6.91 -8.45 -18.15
N PHE A 273 6.22 -7.95 -19.17
CA PHE A 273 4.80 -7.63 -19.11
C PHE A 273 3.90 -8.73 -19.70
N GLU A 274 4.43 -9.80 -20.30
CA GLU A 274 3.62 -10.98 -20.64
C GLU A 274 3.06 -11.64 -19.37
N GLU A 275 3.81 -11.60 -18.26
CA GLU A 275 3.30 -12.02 -16.96
C GLU A 275 2.15 -11.13 -16.48
N LEU A 276 2.14 -9.84 -16.84
CA LEU A 276 1.02 -8.95 -16.53
C LEU A 276 -0.22 -9.37 -17.31
N ASP A 277 -0.09 -9.76 -18.58
CA ASP A 277 -1.24 -10.22 -19.37
C ASP A 277 -1.90 -11.47 -18.81
N LYS A 278 -1.11 -12.35 -18.15
CA LYS A 278 -1.66 -13.52 -17.44
C LYS A 278 -2.46 -13.13 -16.21
N ILE A 279 -2.15 -11.99 -15.59
CA ILE A 279 -2.80 -11.47 -14.38
C ILE A 279 -3.98 -10.55 -14.74
N ALA A 280 -3.85 -9.77 -15.82
CA ALA A 280 -4.74 -8.70 -16.23
C ALA A 280 -4.86 -8.68 -17.77
N ALA A 281 -5.51 -9.70 -18.34
CA ALA A 281 -5.59 -9.90 -19.79
C ALA A 281 -6.09 -8.67 -20.56
N TYR A 282 -7.04 -7.93 -19.98
CA TYR A 282 -7.59 -6.71 -20.57
C TYR A 282 -6.52 -5.63 -20.83
N ALA A 283 -5.48 -5.55 -20.00
CA ALA A 283 -4.38 -4.61 -20.22
C ALA A 283 -3.54 -4.98 -21.46
N GLY A 284 -3.37 -6.28 -21.72
CA GLY A 284 -2.71 -6.79 -22.93
C GLY A 284 -3.55 -6.56 -24.19
N GLU A 285 -4.87 -6.74 -24.10
CA GLU A 285 -5.80 -6.43 -25.19
C GLU A 285 -5.78 -4.93 -25.54
N MET A 286 -5.84 -4.06 -24.52
CA MET A 286 -5.69 -2.61 -24.69
C MET A 286 -4.35 -2.25 -25.36
N ALA A 287 -3.25 -2.88 -24.92
CA ALA A 287 -1.93 -2.61 -25.48
C ALA A 287 -1.80 -3.03 -26.94
N SER A 288 -2.50 -4.08 -27.36
CA SER A 288 -2.51 -4.57 -28.74
C SER A 288 -3.19 -3.60 -29.72
N ALA A 289 -4.10 -2.75 -29.23
CA ALA A 289 -4.77 -1.72 -30.01
C ALA A 289 -3.97 -0.40 -30.12
N VAL A 290 -2.84 -0.27 -29.42
CA VAL A 290 -2.07 0.97 -29.30
C VAL A 290 -0.80 0.95 -30.17
N PRO A 291 -0.59 1.97 -31.05
CA PRO A 291 0.65 2.13 -31.81
C PRO A 291 1.90 2.18 -30.92
N ALA A 292 3.06 1.71 -31.41
CA ALA A 292 4.28 1.62 -30.60
C ALA A 292 4.86 2.98 -30.18
N ASP A 293 4.65 4.01 -30.98
CA ASP A 293 5.17 5.37 -30.82
C ASP A 293 4.19 6.33 -30.13
N GLN A 294 3.00 5.85 -29.75
CA GLN A 294 1.95 6.66 -29.16
C GLN A 294 1.55 6.15 -27.76
N PRO A 295 2.20 6.65 -26.70
CA PRO A 295 1.78 6.39 -25.33
C PRO A 295 0.31 6.74 -25.14
N THR A 296 -0.42 5.85 -24.51
CA THR A 296 -1.88 5.94 -24.39
C THR A 296 -2.29 5.58 -22.98
N THR A 297 -3.07 6.45 -22.35
CA THR A 297 -3.72 6.21 -21.07
C THR A 297 -5.19 5.86 -21.31
N PHE A 298 -5.60 4.70 -20.83
CA PHE A 298 -6.99 4.31 -20.72
C PHE A 298 -7.49 4.68 -19.32
N TRP A 299 -8.60 5.41 -19.29
CA TRP A 299 -9.26 5.84 -18.07
C TRP A 299 -10.64 5.21 -18.01
N CYS A 300 -10.76 4.14 -17.23
CA CYS A 300 -11.97 3.33 -17.17
C CYS A 300 -12.66 3.43 -15.81
N GLN A 301 -13.97 3.27 -15.82
CA GLN A 301 -14.84 3.24 -14.64
C GLN A 301 -15.85 2.12 -14.84
N GLN A 302 -15.92 1.15 -13.91
CA GLN A 302 -16.92 0.08 -13.93
C GLN A 302 -16.98 -0.63 -15.30
N PHE A 303 -15.82 -1.09 -15.79
CA PHE A 303 -15.67 -1.77 -17.09
C PHE A 303 -16.00 -0.93 -18.34
N ALA A 304 -16.20 0.39 -18.21
CA ALA A 304 -16.38 1.31 -19.33
C ALA A 304 -15.22 2.31 -19.41
N CYS A 305 -14.58 2.42 -20.57
CA CYS A 305 -13.45 3.33 -20.78
C CYS A 305 -13.87 4.61 -21.50
N ARG A 306 -13.25 5.73 -21.13
CA ARG A 306 -13.25 6.96 -21.93
C ARG A 306 -12.48 6.73 -23.24
N GLU A 307 -12.59 7.70 -24.16
CA GLU A 307 -11.71 7.73 -25.33
C GLU A 307 -10.24 7.68 -24.91
N PRO A 308 -9.39 6.90 -25.61
CA PRO A 308 -7.97 6.80 -25.32
C PRO A 308 -7.29 8.17 -25.23
N ILE A 309 -6.51 8.39 -24.18
CA ILE A 309 -5.84 9.67 -23.89
C ILE A 309 -4.39 9.58 -24.35
N THR A 310 -4.02 10.37 -25.36
CA THR A 310 -2.69 10.31 -25.99
C THR A 310 -1.83 11.55 -25.74
N THR A 311 -2.34 12.52 -24.99
CA THR A 311 -1.63 13.75 -24.62
C THR A 311 -1.68 13.98 -23.11
N ILE A 312 -0.63 14.61 -22.57
CA ILE A 312 -0.50 14.87 -21.14
C ILE A 312 -1.52 15.92 -20.67
N GLU A 313 -1.79 16.93 -21.48
CA GLU A 313 -2.70 18.03 -21.14
C GLU A 313 -4.15 17.53 -20.98
N LYS A 314 -4.57 16.58 -21.83
CA LYS A 314 -5.89 15.94 -21.71
C LYS A 314 -5.95 15.05 -20.46
N LEU A 315 -4.86 14.37 -20.12
CA LEU A 315 -4.78 13.53 -18.92
C LEU A 315 -4.87 14.38 -17.64
N GLU A 316 -4.11 15.48 -17.56
CA GLU A 316 -4.14 16.40 -16.42
C GLU A 316 -5.53 17.02 -16.24
N SER A 317 -6.17 17.47 -17.33
CA SER A 317 -7.54 17.98 -17.27
C SER A 317 -8.55 16.94 -16.76
N ILE A 318 -8.37 15.66 -17.10
CA ILE A 318 -9.23 14.58 -16.58
C ILE A 318 -8.97 14.35 -15.10
N ILE A 319 -7.71 14.33 -14.68
CA ILE A 319 -7.30 14.17 -13.28
C ILE A 319 -7.89 15.29 -12.40
N GLU A 320 -7.85 16.55 -12.85
CA GLU A 320 -8.41 17.69 -12.11
C GLU A 320 -9.93 17.62 -11.95
N SER A 321 -10.61 16.87 -12.83
CA SER A 321 -12.07 16.72 -12.83
C SER A 321 -12.57 15.46 -12.10
N ALA A 322 -11.65 14.60 -11.64
CA ALA A 322 -11.93 13.29 -11.04
C ALA A 322 -12.05 13.38 -9.51
#